data_AF-A0A1Y3Y6N7-F1
#
_entry.id   AF-A0A1Y3Y6N7-F1
#
_cell.length_a   1.000
_cell.length_b   1.000
_cell.length_c   1.000
_cell.angle_alpha   90.00
_cell.angle_beta   90.00
_cell.angle_gamma   90.00
#
_symmetry.space_group_name_H-M   'P 1'
#
loop_
_entity.id
_entity.type
_entity.pdbx_description
1 polymer ?
#
loop_
_entity_poly.entity_id
_entity_poly.type
_entity_poly.pdbx_seq_one_letter_code
_entity_poly.pdbx_strand_id
1 'polypeptide(L)'
;MNEYSDECILTFLKNQGQLFSEPVAETMEEAEAFLEDCMAEVVDSLKEVREYFEESGMDVDGMSDEELEESSEVFPLPGGGYLIVEG
;
A
#
# COMPACT_ATOMS: atom_id res chain seq x y z
N MET A 1 8.79 16.12 8.46
CA MET A 1 7.36 15.81 8.52
C MET A 1 7.31 14.33 8.24
N ASN A 2 6.65 13.54 9.06
CA ASN A 2 6.49 12.11 8.75
C ASN A 2 5.60 12.06 7.51
N GLU A 3 6.09 11.48 6.42
CA GLU A 3 5.34 11.39 5.15
C GLU A 3 4.13 10.46 5.33
N TYR A 4 4.25 9.48 6.22
CA TYR A 4 3.20 8.53 6.56
C TYR A 4 2.70 8.72 7.99
N SER A 5 1.43 8.39 8.20
CA SER A 5 0.88 8.32 9.56
C SER A 5 1.37 7.06 10.27
N ASP A 6 1.44 7.11 11.61
CA ASP A 6 1.75 5.93 12.43
C ASP A 6 0.81 4.75 12.12
N GLU A 7 -0.44 5.03 11.77
CA GLU A 7 -1.43 4.00 11.40
C GLU A 7 -1.07 3.33 10.06
N CYS A 8 -0.60 4.09 9.07
CA CYS A 8 -0.13 3.56 7.79
C CYS A 8 1.07 2.63 8.00
N ILE A 9 2.08 3.11 8.73
CA ILE A 9 3.32 2.38 8.99
C ILE A 9 3.02 1.09 9.77
N LEU A 10 2.17 1.17 10.80
CA LEU A 10 1.75 -0.01 11.57
C LEU A 10 0.97 -1.01 10.73
N THR A 11 0.15 -0.54 9.79
CA THR A 11 -0.63 -1.41 8.91
C THR A 11 0.29 -2.18 7.97
N PHE A 12 1.23 -1.48 7.31
CA PHE A 12 2.26 -2.11 6.49
C PHE A 12 3.09 -3.12 7.30
N LEU A 13 3.65 -2.71 8.44
CA LEU A 13 4.52 -3.56 9.26
C LEU A 13 3.84 -4.89 9.66
N LYS A 14 2.54 -4.86 9.96
CA LYS A 14 1.77 -6.06 10.34
C LYS A 14 1.40 -6.94 9.16
N ASN A 15 1.11 -6.33 8.02
CA ASN A 15 0.54 -7.00 6.86
C ASN A 15 1.53 -7.19 5.71
N GLN A 16 2.80 -6.75 5.83
CA GLN A 16 3.83 -6.85 4.79
C GLN A 16 4.01 -8.26 4.22
N GLY A 17 3.63 -9.29 4.99
CA GLY A 17 3.60 -10.69 4.55
C GLY A 17 2.63 -10.99 3.39
N GLN A 18 1.70 -10.08 3.08
CA GLN A 18 0.82 -10.19 1.91
C GLN A 18 1.57 -9.89 0.60
N LEU A 19 2.62 -9.06 0.67
CA LEU A 19 3.43 -8.62 -0.47
C LEU A 19 4.79 -9.33 -0.51
N PHE A 20 5.45 -9.45 0.64
CA PHE A 20 6.79 -10.01 0.77
C PHE A 20 6.77 -11.35 1.52
N SER A 21 7.53 -12.34 1.03
CA SER A 21 7.63 -13.65 1.68
C SER A 21 8.43 -13.64 2.99
N GLU A 22 9.27 -12.62 3.19
CA GLU A 22 10.07 -12.39 4.38
C GLU A 22 9.87 -10.95 4.86
N PRO A 23 9.96 -10.67 6.17
CA PRO A 23 9.79 -9.31 6.66
C PRO A 23 10.91 -8.41 6.13
N VAL A 24 10.51 -7.33 5.44
CA VAL A 24 11.40 -6.26 4.96
C VAL A 24 11.69 -5.22 6.04
N ALA A 25 10.83 -5.15 7.06
CA ALA A 25 11.00 -4.29 8.23
C ALA A 25 10.56 -5.00 9.51
N GLU A 26 11.27 -4.78 10.62
CA GLU A 26 10.92 -5.30 11.95
C GLU A 26 10.44 -4.20 12.92
N THR A 27 10.74 -2.94 12.60
CA THR A 27 10.40 -1.78 13.44
C THR A 27 9.63 -0.71 12.67
N MET A 28 8.98 0.21 13.41
CA MET A 28 8.30 1.36 12.82
C MET A 28 9.23 2.23 11.97
N GLU A 29 10.45 2.48 12.46
CA GLU A 29 11.44 3.31 11.75
C GLU A 29 11.92 2.64 10.46
N GLU A 30 12.14 1.32 10.48
CA GLU A 30 12.50 0.55 9.27
C GLU A 30 11.34 0.50 8.27
N ALA A 31 10.11 0.34 8.75
CA ALA A 31 8.93 0.33 7.90
C ALA A 31 8.69 1.70 7.25
N GLU A 32 8.84 2.79 8.00
CA GLU A 32 8.76 4.16 7.46
C GLU A 32 9.83 4.38 6.39
N ALA A 33 11.09 4.05 6.67
CA ALA A 33 12.17 4.17 5.69
C ALA A 33 11.93 3.31 4.44
N PHE A 34 11.40 2.09 4.60
CA PHE A 34 11.06 1.22 3.48
C PHE A 34 9.97 1.83 2.60
N LEU A 35 8.90 2.35 3.21
CA LEU A 35 7.81 2.99 2.49
C LEU A 35 8.28 4.23 1.72
N GLU A 36 9.15 5.05 2.33
CA GLU A 36 9.78 6.20 1.66
C GLU A 36 10.65 5.74 0.47
N ASP A 37 11.47 4.71 0.65
CA ASP A 37 12.34 4.17 -0.41
C ASP A 37 11.53 3.54 -1.56
N CYS A 38 10.41 2.90 -1.25
CA CYS A 38 9.47 2.33 -2.23
C CYS A 38 8.54 3.38 -2.86
N MET A 39 8.60 4.64 -2.44
CA MET A 39 7.68 5.70 -2.88
C MET A 39 6.22 5.27 -2.75
N ALA A 40 5.87 4.68 -1.60
CA ALA A 40 4.53 4.20 -1.35
C ALA A 40 3.51 5.37 -1.34
N GLU A 41 2.33 5.15 -1.90
CA GLU A 41 1.31 6.19 -2.04
C GLU A 41 0.16 5.94 -1.07
N VAL A 42 -0.36 7.00 -0.43
CA VAL A 42 -1.56 6.92 0.42
C VAL A 42 -2.70 7.63 -0.29
N VAL A 43 -3.80 6.90 -0.51
CA VAL A 43 -4.97 7.38 -1.26
C VAL A 43 -6.25 7.22 -0.44
N ASP A 44 -7.27 8.02 -0.74
CA ASP A 44 -8.51 8.08 0.05
C ASP A 44 -9.61 7.14 -0.50
N SER A 45 -9.41 6.50 -1.66
CA SER A 45 -10.43 5.65 -2.28
C SER A 45 -9.89 4.60 -3.26
N LEU A 46 -10.66 3.53 -3.51
CA LEU A 46 -10.35 2.53 -4.54
C LEU A 46 -10.30 3.10 -5.96
N LYS A 47 -10.98 4.23 -6.21
CA LYS A 47 -10.88 4.93 -7.49
C LYS A 47 -9.47 5.47 -7.72
N GLU A 48 -8.84 6.01 -6.68
CA GLU A 48 -7.46 6.50 -6.74
C GLU A 48 -6.47 5.33 -6.82
N VAL A 49 -6.75 4.20 -6.14
CA VAL A 49 -5.97 2.95 -6.33
C VAL A 49 -5.97 2.50 -7.79
N ARG A 50 -7.14 2.51 -8.43
CA ARG A 50 -7.28 2.18 -9.85
C ARG A 50 -6.47 3.14 -10.73
N GLU A 51 -6.62 4.45 -10.49
CA GLU A 51 -5.89 5.48 -11.25
C GLU A 51 -4.37 5.29 -11.11
N TYR A 52 -3.88 4.99 -9.91
CA TYR A 52 -2.47 4.67 -9.67
C TYR A 52 -1.99 3.49 -10.53
N PHE A 53 -2.73 2.38 -10.53
CA PHE A 53 -2.36 1.21 -11.32
C PHE A 53 -2.42 1.45 -12.84
N GLU A 54 -3.41 2.21 -13.32
CA GLU A 54 -3.47 2.64 -14.73
C GLU A 54 -2.26 3.50 -15.10
N GLU A 55 -1.86 4.42 -14.23
CA GLU A 55 -0.67 5.28 -14.43
C GLU A 55 0.64 4.48 -14.38
N SER A 56 0.73 3.45 -13.52
CA SER A 56 1.84 2.50 -13.46
C SER A 56 1.85 1.51 -14.64
N GLY A 57 0.84 1.55 -15.52
CA GLY A 57 0.76 0.73 -16.73
C GLY A 57 0.22 -0.69 -16.50
N MET A 58 -0.41 -0.94 -15.35
CA MET A 58 -1.15 -2.17 -15.08
C MET A 58 -2.51 -2.12 -15.81
N ASP A 59 -2.86 -3.22 -16.49
CA ASP A 59 -4.16 -3.36 -17.13
C ASP A 59 -5.22 -3.74 -16.10
N VAL A 60 -5.92 -2.73 -15.59
CA VAL A 60 -7.03 -2.89 -14.63
C VAL A 60 -8.41 -2.81 -15.31
N ASP A 61 -8.45 -2.77 -16.64
CA ASP A 61 -9.70 -2.75 -17.42
C ASP A 61 -10.45 -4.07 -17.21
N GLY A 62 -11.55 -3.99 -16.47
CA GLY A 62 -12.41 -5.14 -16.15
C GLY A 62 -12.16 -5.77 -14.78
N MET A 63 -11.17 -5.32 -14.01
CA MET A 63 -11.05 -5.67 -12.60
C MET A 63 -12.20 -5.04 -11.81
N SER A 64 -12.83 -5.82 -10.94
CA SER A 64 -13.77 -5.32 -9.94
C SER A 64 -13.04 -4.58 -8.80
N ASP A 65 -13.79 -3.77 -8.06
CA ASP A 65 -13.24 -3.05 -6.91
C ASP A 65 -12.76 -4.01 -5.81
N GLU A 66 -13.40 -5.17 -5.66
CA GLU A 66 -12.99 -6.24 -4.75
C GLU A 66 -11.64 -6.86 -5.18
N GLU A 67 -11.48 -7.16 -6.47
CA GLU A 67 -10.20 -7.67 -6.99
C GLU A 67 -9.05 -6.66 -6.87
N LEU A 68 -9.34 -5.36 -6.97
CA LEU A 68 -8.35 -4.31 -6.73
C LEU A 68 -7.96 -4.22 -5.25
N GLU A 69 -8.95 -4.26 -4.35
CA GLU A 69 -8.73 -4.21 -2.91
C GLU A 69 -7.97 -5.45 -2.40
N GLU A 70 -8.17 -6.61 -3.03
CA GLU A 70 -7.48 -7.87 -2.72
C GLU A 70 -6.05 -7.96 -3.29
N SER A 71 -5.58 -6.95 -4.04
CA SER A 71 -4.21 -6.92 -4.55
C SER A 71 -3.20 -6.92 -3.41
N SER A 72 -2.12 -7.71 -3.54
CA SER A 72 -1.04 -7.77 -2.54
C SER A 72 -0.37 -6.41 -2.31
N GLU A 73 -0.40 -5.53 -3.30
CA GLU A 73 0.18 -4.18 -3.26
C GLU A 73 -0.73 -3.17 -2.53
N VAL A 74 -1.98 -3.53 -2.24
CA VAL A 74 -2.99 -2.64 -1.65
C VAL A 74 -3.21 -3.00 -0.18
N PHE A 75 -3.02 -2.01 0.70
CA PHE A 75 -3.15 -2.15 2.14
C PHE A 75 -4.31 -1.27 2.65
N PRO A 76 -5.48 -1.86 2.97
CA PRO A 76 -6.59 -1.11 3.53
C PRO A 76 -6.24 -0.52 4.91
N LEU A 77 -6.47 0.79 5.07
CA LEU A 77 -6.18 1.51 6.30
C LEU A 77 -7.45 1.58 7.18
N PRO A 78 -7.32 1.44 8.52
CA PRO A 78 -8.46 1.55 9.45
C PRO A 78 -9.27 2.86 9.33
N GLY A 79 -8.64 3.95 8.90
CA GLY A 79 -9.27 5.24 8.61
C GLY A 79 -10.14 5.31 7.35
N GLY A 80 -10.16 4.27 6.50
CA GLY A 80 -10.97 4.22 5.28
C GLY A 80 -10.27 4.66 3.98
N GLY A 81 -8.93 4.72 3.99
CA GLY A 81 -8.09 4.90 2.80
C GLY A 81 -7.25 3.66 2.51
N TYR A 82 -6.29 3.78 1.59
CA TYR A 82 -5.43 2.68 1.15
C TYR A 82 -3.98 3.16 1.06
N LEU A 83 -3.06 2.29 1.47
CA LEU A 83 -1.63 2.43 1.19
C LEU A 83 -1.29 1.50 0.02
N ILE A 84 -0.60 2.02 -0.98
CA ILE A 84 -0.16 1.27 -2.17
C ILE A 84 1.36 1.13 -2.09
N VAL A 85 1.86 -0.10 -2.14
CA VAL A 85 3.30 -0.41 -2.06
C VAL A 85 3.68 -1.33 -3.21
N GLU A 86 4.63 -0.89 -4.03
CA GLU A 86 5.19 -1.73 -5.11
C GLU A 86 6.09 -2.84 -4.52
N GLY A 87 5.93 -4.07 -5.03
CA GLY A 87 6.64 -5.28 -4.58
C GLY A 87 7.91 -5.63 -5.36
#